data_AF-A0A3Q2CL27-F1
#
_entry.id   AF-A0A3Q2CL27-F1
#
_cell.length_a   1.000
_cell.length_b   1.000
_cell.length_c   1.000
_cell.angle_alpha   90.00
_cell.angle_beta   90.00
_cell.angle_gamma   90.00
#
_symmetry.space_group_name_H-M   'P 1'
#
loop_
_entity.id
_entity.type
_entity.pdbx_description
1 polymer ?
#
loop_
_entity_poly.entity_id
_entity_poly.type
_entity_poly.pdbx_seq_one_letter_code
_entity_poly.pdbx_strand_id
1 'polypeptide(L)'
;MITELNEVLLASLQEAIVTSEELGQDLEHVELLQKKFEEFQTDLAAHEERVNTLGGDAERLQQTHPQNASQIHLKKDELITNWEQIQTLAAERRARLNDSYLLQRFTADFRDLTSWVTEMKALINADELANDVAGAEALLDRHQEHKGEIDAHEDSFRSTDEAGKALLNEGHYASEEVKEKLEILSKEKESLLELWEVRRQQYEQCMDLQLFYRDTEQVDNWMSKQEAFLLNEDLGDSLDSVEALLKKHEDFEKSLSAQEEKITALDEFATKLIQNNHYAKEDVATRRDALLSRRNALHERAQARRAALEDSFHLQQFFRDSDELKSWINEKMKTATDESYKDPSNLQGKVQKHQAFEAELSANQSRIDALQKSGQELLDRKHYASDEVTTRMEEVSGQWKKLLEATELKGNGSLYLLMYPFIYPSIPNDAVESHLNKASKLSLLSGKKKDRL
;
A
#
# COMPACT_ATOMS: atom_id res chain seq x y z
N MET A 1 53.05 79.96 -28.09
CA MET A 1 53.20 78.62 -28.67
C MET A 1 53.35 77.55 -27.59
N ILE A 2 54.46 77.46 -26.85
CA ILE A 2 54.61 76.43 -25.80
C ILE A 2 53.70 76.67 -24.57
N THR A 3 53.52 77.92 -24.15
CA THR A 3 52.59 78.28 -23.07
C THR A 3 51.14 78.04 -23.47
N GLU A 4 50.77 78.41 -24.70
CA GLU A 4 49.47 78.08 -25.32
C GLU A 4 49.28 76.57 -25.49
N LEU A 5 50.37 75.79 -25.55
CA LEU A 5 50.34 74.32 -25.66
C LEU A 5 50.11 73.65 -24.31
N ASN A 6 50.76 74.11 -23.24
CA ASN A 6 50.45 73.67 -21.88
C ASN A 6 49.01 74.07 -21.51
N GLU A 7 48.56 75.26 -21.88
CA GLU A 7 47.17 75.68 -21.69
C GLU A 7 46.18 74.87 -22.53
N VAL A 8 46.50 74.52 -23.78
CA VAL A 8 45.62 73.68 -24.60
C VAL A 8 45.58 72.24 -24.09
N LEU A 9 46.68 71.64 -23.64
CA LEU A 9 46.68 70.28 -23.07
C LEU A 9 45.98 70.21 -21.71
N LEU A 10 46.23 71.17 -20.80
CA LEU A 10 45.55 71.23 -19.49
C LEU A 10 44.09 71.65 -19.62
N ALA A 11 43.71 72.50 -20.58
CA ALA A 11 42.34 72.97 -20.72
C ALA A 11 41.46 72.04 -21.59
N SER A 12 42.05 71.23 -22.48
CA SER A 12 41.28 70.26 -23.29
C SER A 12 41.10 68.91 -22.60
N LEU A 13 42.01 68.51 -21.72
CA LEU A 13 41.90 67.24 -21.00
C LEU A 13 41.42 67.55 -19.58
N GLN A 14 40.15 67.24 -19.33
CA GLN A 14 39.49 67.41 -18.03
C GLN A 14 40.24 66.63 -16.95
N GLU A 15 41.25 67.24 -16.31
CA GLU A 15 41.99 66.67 -15.18
C GLU A 15 41.02 66.13 -14.13
N ALA A 16 39.92 66.86 -13.90
CA ALA A 16 38.82 66.47 -13.03
C ALA A 16 38.16 65.12 -13.35
N ILE A 17 38.14 64.66 -14.61
CA ILE A 17 37.58 63.34 -14.98
C ILE A 17 38.55 62.22 -14.58
N VAL A 18 39.84 62.42 -14.81
CA VAL A 18 40.86 61.39 -14.55
C VAL A 18 41.17 61.30 -13.05
N THR A 19 41.11 62.43 -12.35
CA THR A 19 41.29 62.51 -10.89
C THR A 19 40.00 62.29 -10.11
N SER A 20 38.86 62.03 -10.77
CA SER A 20 37.60 61.78 -10.07
C SER A 20 37.70 60.53 -9.18
N GLU A 21 37.19 60.64 -7.95
CA GLU A 21 37.08 59.53 -7.00
C GLU A 21 35.72 58.82 -7.06
N GLU A 22 34.76 59.34 -7.82
CA GLU A 22 33.41 58.77 -7.91
C GLU A 22 33.43 57.44 -8.67
N LEU A 23 33.05 56.32 -8.06
CA LEU A 23 33.12 54.98 -8.69
C LEU A 23 31.77 54.40 -9.09
N GLY A 24 30.67 55.11 -8.83
CA GLY A 24 29.31 54.60 -9.01
C GLY A 24 28.78 53.88 -7.77
N GLN A 25 27.49 54.00 -7.50
CA GLN A 25 26.83 53.46 -6.30
C GLN A 25 26.03 52.17 -6.60
N ASP A 26 25.69 51.96 -7.87
CA ASP A 26 24.97 50.82 -8.41
C ASP A 26 25.44 50.54 -9.84
N LEU A 27 24.91 49.48 -10.44
CA LEU A 27 25.30 49.01 -11.77
C LEU A 27 25.03 50.05 -12.87
N GLU A 28 23.88 50.70 -12.84
CA GLU A 28 23.51 51.72 -13.84
C GLU A 28 24.42 52.96 -13.74
N HIS A 29 24.72 53.39 -12.52
CA HIS A 29 25.60 54.53 -12.29
C HIS A 29 27.04 54.24 -12.74
N VAL A 30 27.60 53.07 -12.43
CA VAL A 30 28.97 52.74 -12.87
C VAL A 30 29.07 52.55 -14.39
N GLU A 31 28.05 51.98 -15.04
CA GLU A 31 27.98 51.89 -16.51
C GLU A 31 27.94 53.27 -17.16
N LEU A 32 27.18 54.22 -16.57
CA LEU A 32 27.16 55.60 -17.04
C LEU A 32 28.53 56.28 -16.89
N LEU A 33 29.22 56.05 -15.78
CA LEU A 33 30.57 56.59 -15.55
C LEU A 33 31.59 55.98 -16.51
N GLN A 34 31.51 54.67 -16.77
CA GLN A 34 32.35 53.99 -17.75
C GLN A 34 32.13 54.57 -19.15
N LYS A 35 30.88 54.72 -19.59
CA LYS A 35 30.57 55.31 -20.90
C LYS A 35 31.12 56.73 -21.05
N LYS A 36 30.92 57.59 -20.04
CA LYS A 36 31.50 58.95 -20.04
C LYS A 36 33.03 58.91 -20.09
N PHE A 37 33.64 57.94 -19.41
CA PHE A 37 35.08 57.78 -19.41
C PHE A 37 35.62 57.23 -20.74
N GLU A 38 34.88 56.35 -21.42
CA GLU A 38 35.22 55.87 -22.77
C GLU A 38 35.20 56.99 -23.81
N GLU A 39 34.24 57.92 -23.71
CA GLU A 39 34.22 59.15 -24.52
C GLU A 39 35.51 59.96 -24.29
N PHE A 40 35.88 60.18 -23.02
CA PHE A 40 37.15 60.83 -22.66
C PHE A 40 38.38 60.06 -23.18
N GLN A 41 38.40 58.72 -23.12
CA GLN A 41 39.51 57.92 -23.62
C GLN A 41 39.66 57.99 -25.14
N THR A 42 38.55 58.11 -25.85
CA THR A 42 38.55 58.31 -27.30
C THR A 42 39.16 59.66 -27.66
N ASP A 43 38.76 60.72 -26.94
CA ASP A 43 39.33 62.06 -27.11
C ASP A 43 40.83 62.09 -26.74
N LEU A 44 41.21 61.43 -25.64
CA LEU A 44 42.60 61.28 -25.23
C LEU A 44 43.42 60.58 -26.32
N ALA A 45 42.93 59.47 -26.88
CA ALA A 45 43.62 58.76 -27.97
C ALA A 45 43.81 59.64 -29.22
N ALA A 46 42.82 60.46 -29.57
CA ALA A 46 42.91 61.38 -30.70
C ALA A 46 44.00 62.48 -30.50
N HIS A 47 44.36 62.78 -29.26
CA HIS A 47 45.43 63.74 -28.93
C HIS A 47 46.85 63.16 -29.02
N GLU A 48 47.00 61.85 -29.12
CA GLU A 48 48.31 61.18 -29.18
C GLU A 48 49.14 61.63 -30.40
N GLU A 49 48.54 61.68 -31.59
CA GLU A 49 49.20 62.13 -32.82
C GLU A 49 49.68 63.57 -32.71
N ARG A 50 48.89 64.42 -32.04
CA ARG A 50 49.24 65.82 -31.81
C ARG A 50 50.45 65.94 -30.88
N VAL A 51 50.49 65.20 -29.78
CA VAL A 51 51.65 65.18 -28.86
C VAL A 51 52.91 64.70 -29.57
N ASN A 52 52.80 63.64 -30.39
CA ASN A 52 53.92 63.11 -31.18
C ASN A 52 54.44 64.14 -32.20
N THR A 53 53.55 64.80 -32.93
CA THR A 53 53.91 65.84 -33.90
C THR A 53 54.63 67.00 -33.23
N LEU A 54 54.12 67.46 -32.09
CA LEU A 54 54.72 68.55 -31.32
C LEU A 54 56.08 68.18 -30.74
N GLY A 55 56.25 66.92 -30.31
CA GLY A 55 57.53 66.37 -29.90
C GLY A 55 58.58 66.45 -31.01
N GLY A 56 58.20 66.04 -32.24
CA GLY A 56 59.07 66.11 -33.42
C GLY A 56 59.36 67.55 -33.88
N ASP A 57 58.37 68.44 -33.82
CA ASP A 57 58.55 69.86 -34.12
C ASP A 57 59.49 70.55 -33.12
N ALA A 58 59.40 70.19 -31.84
CA ALA A 58 60.32 70.68 -30.80
C ALA A 58 61.77 70.21 -31.04
N GLU A 59 61.98 68.99 -31.54
CA GLU A 59 63.32 68.52 -31.94
C GLU A 59 63.88 69.32 -33.11
N ARG A 60 63.06 69.58 -34.14
CA ARG A 60 63.46 70.38 -35.29
C ARG A 60 63.81 71.82 -34.88
N LEU A 61 63.00 72.43 -34.00
CA LEU A 61 63.22 73.80 -33.52
C LEU A 61 64.49 73.94 -32.67
N GLN A 62 64.88 72.91 -31.93
CA GLN A 62 66.16 72.89 -31.20
C GLN A 62 67.36 72.94 -32.15
N GLN A 63 67.27 72.28 -33.31
CA GLN A 63 68.33 72.29 -34.32
C GLN A 63 68.43 73.64 -35.04
N THR A 64 67.30 74.28 -35.34
CA THR A 64 67.27 75.55 -36.11
C THR A 64 67.49 76.79 -35.25
N HIS A 65 67.29 76.73 -33.93
CA HIS A 65 67.46 77.86 -33.01
C HIS A 65 68.27 77.51 -31.75
N PRO A 66 69.61 77.33 -31.88
CA PRO A 66 70.48 76.88 -30.80
C PRO A 66 70.44 77.76 -29.54
N GLN A 67 70.20 79.07 -29.68
CA GLN A 67 70.11 80.01 -28.57
C GLN A 67 68.95 79.75 -27.60
N ASN A 68 67.90 79.07 -28.07
CA ASN A 68 66.70 78.75 -27.29
C ASN A 68 66.55 77.24 -27.04
N ALA A 69 67.51 76.42 -27.49
CA ALA A 69 67.41 74.96 -27.48
C ALA A 69 67.15 74.40 -26.08
N SER A 70 67.81 74.92 -25.04
CA SER A 70 67.59 74.48 -23.65
C SER A 70 66.17 74.74 -23.16
N GLN A 71 65.57 75.88 -23.53
CA GLN A 71 64.19 76.20 -23.13
C GLN A 71 63.18 75.33 -23.89
N ILE A 72 63.42 75.06 -25.18
CA ILE A 72 62.56 74.19 -26.00
C ILE A 72 62.64 72.75 -25.49
N HIS A 73 63.83 72.28 -25.08
CA HIS A 73 64.01 70.96 -24.50
C HIS A 73 63.24 70.79 -23.19
N LEU A 74 63.39 71.73 -22.23
CA LEU A 74 62.65 71.70 -20.96
C LEU A 74 61.13 71.59 -21.19
N LYS A 75 60.64 72.29 -22.21
CA LYS A 75 59.22 72.35 -22.54
C LYS A 75 58.70 71.12 -23.29
N LYS A 76 59.54 70.51 -24.11
CA LYS A 76 59.28 69.18 -24.69
C LYS A 76 59.19 68.13 -23.58
N ASP A 77 60.11 68.17 -22.62
CA ASP A 77 60.14 67.22 -21.51
C ASP A 77 58.91 67.40 -20.61
N GLU A 78 58.53 68.65 -20.27
CA GLU A 78 57.26 68.94 -19.56
C GLU A 78 56.04 68.35 -20.28
N LEU A 79 55.95 68.51 -21.62
CA LEU A 79 54.85 67.98 -22.41
C LEU A 79 54.79 66.44 -22.35
N ILE A 80 55.93 65.77 -22.51
CA ILE A 80 56.03 64.30 -22.47
C ILE A 80 55.68 63.78 -21.08
N THR A 81 56.24 64.36 -20.02
CA THR A 81 55.95 63.97 -18.64
C THR A 81 54.47 64.15 -18.30
N ASN A 82 53.85 65.28 -18.69
CA ASN A 82 52.42 65.51 -18.45
C ASN A 82 51.55 64.51 -19.24
N TRP A 83 51.94 64.17 -20.46
CA TRP A 83 51.25 63.19 -21.29
C TRP A 83 51.31 61.79 -20.66
N GLU A 84 52.50 61.34 -20.26
CA GLU A 84 52.70 60.06 -19.55
C GLU A 84 51.90 60.02 -18.25
N GLN A 85 51.84 61.13 -17.51
CA GLN A 85 51.05 61.25 -16.29
C GLN A 85 49.55 61.10 -16.54
N ILE A 86 48.99 61.78 -17.56
CA ILE A 86 47.56 61.67 -17.90
C ILE A 86 47.24 60.25 -18.37
N GLN A 87 48.10 59.62 -19.17
CA GLN A 87 47.93 58.22 -19.57
C GLN A 87 47.93 57.27 -18.36
N THR A 88 48.84 57.48 -17.41
CA THR A 88 48.91 56.69 -16.17
C THR A 88 47.63 56.84 -15.34
N LEU A 89 47.23 58.09 -15.08
CA LEU A 89 46.01 58.38 -14.33
C LEU A 89 44.76 57.84 -15.05
N ALA A 90 44.72 57.88 -16.38
CA ALA A 90 43.61 57.34 -17.16
C ALA A 90 43.54 55.82 -17.10
N ALA A 91 44.69 55.13 -17.11
CA ALA A 91 44.74 53.69 -16.91
C ALA A 91 44.28 53.30 -15.49
N GLU A 92 44.73 54.03 -14.46
CA GLU A 92 44.29 53.82 -13.07
C GLU A 92 42.79 54.07 -12.88
N ARG A 93 42.26 55.13 -13.50
CA ARG A 93 40.82 55.43 -13.46
C ARG A 93 40.00 54.36 -14.18
N ARG A 94 40.47 53.86 -15.34
CA ARG A 94 39.84 52.73 -16.05
C ARG A 94 39.77 51.50 -15.16
N ALA A 95 40.89 51.14 -14.52
CA ALA A 95 40.96 49.98 -13.64
C ALA A 95 39.97 50.11 -12.47
N ARG A 96 39.97 51.24 -11.77
CA ARG A 96 39.03 51.50 -10.65
C ARG A 96 37.55 51.46 -11.07
N LEU A 97 37.22 51.99 -12.25
CA LEU A 97 35.84 51.92 -12.79
C LEU A 97 35.46 50.50 -13.21
N ASN A 98 36.40 49.71 -13.72
CA ASN A 98 36.19 48.30 -14.03
C ASN A 98 35.98 47.47 -12.76
N ASP A 99 36.81 47.66 -11.75
CA ASP A 99 36.70 47.02 -10.44
C ASP A 99 35.32 47.31 -9.81
N SER A 100 34.92 48.59 -9.79
CA SER A 100 33.58 48.99 -9.33
C SER A 100 32.46 48.32 -10.13
N TYR A 101 32.58 48.26 -11.47
CA TYR A 101 31.59 47.59 -12.31
C TYR A 101 31.45 46.11 -11.99
N LEU A 102 32.56 45.39 -11.85
CA LEU A 102 32.55 43.97 -11.50
C LEU A 102 31.93 43.74 -10.12
N LEU A 103 32.24 44.60 -9.14
CA LEU A 103 31.62 44.54 -7.81
C LEU A 103 30.11 44.81 -7.87
N GLN A 104 29.67 45.85 -8.58
CA GLN A 104 28.25 46.21 -8.67
C GLN A 104 27.45 45.14 -9.40
N ARG A 105 28.01 44.55 -10.46
CA ARG A 105 27.39 43.42 -11.17
C ARG A 105 27.24 42.20 -10.26
N PHE A 106 28.32 41.78 -9.60
CA PHE A 106 28.26 40.70 -8.62
C PHE A 106 27.23 40.97 -7.52
N THR A 107 27.17 42.21 -7.03
CA THR A 107 26.23 42.61 -5.97
C THR A 107 24.78 42.62 -6.46
N ALA A 108 24.52 42.99 -7.71
CA ALA A 108 23.21 42.91 -8.33
C ALA A 108 22.76 41.44 -8.44
N ASP A 109 23.60 40.58 -9.03
CA ASP A 109 23.31 39.14 -9.16
C ASP A 109 23.06 38.48 -7.79
N PHE A 110 23.86 38.84 -6.77
CA PHE A 110 23.66 38.40 -5.39
C PHE A 110 22.28 38.79 -4.84
N ARG A 111 21.84 40.03 -5.04
CA ARG A 111 20.54 40.53 -4.55
C ARG A 111 19.39 39.80 -5.23
N ASP A 112 19.48 39.64 -6.55
CA ASP A 112 18.45 38.97 -7.35
C ASP A 112 18.30 37.50 -6.92
N LEU A 113 19.42 36.78 -6.80
CA LEU A 113 19.40 35.39 -6.33
C LEU A 113 18.89 35.27 -4.89
N THR A 114 19.28 36.16 -3.99
CA THR A 114 18.81 36.13 -2.59
C THR A 114 17.32 36.40 -2.48
N SER A 115 16.79 37.34 -3.27
CA SER A 115 15.33 37.60 -3.34
C SER A 115 14.60 36.38 -3.88
N TRP A 116 15.08 35.82 -4.99
CA TRP A 116 14.48 34.64 -5.60
C TRP A 116 14.49 33.43 -4.66
N VAL A 117 15.59 33.18 -3.93
CA VAL A 117 15.64 32.11 -2.90
C VAL A 117 14.57 32.33 -1.84
N THR A 118 14.40 33.56 -1.38
CA THR A 118 13.42 33.91 -0.35
C THR A 118 12.00 33.63 -0.84
N GLU A 119 11.70 34.02 -2.08
CA GLU A 119 10.41 33.78 -2.72
C GLU A 119 10.14 32.28 -2.93
N MET A 120 11.12 31.53 -3.43
CA MET A 120 11.01 30.08 -3.63
C MET A 120 10.80 29.33 -2.31
N LYS A 121 11.52 29.72 -1.24
CA LYS A 121 11.29 29.17 0.11
C LYS A 121 9.88 29.45 0.62
N ALA A 122 9.31 30.60 0.29
CA ALA A 122 7.92 30.93 0.65
C ALA A 122 6.92 30.06 -0.12
N LEU A 123 7.13 29.84 -1.42
CA LEU A 123 6.29 28.97 -2.25
C LEU A 123 6.29 27.52 -1.73
N ILE A 124 7.46 26.95 -1.45
CA ILE A 124 7.60 25.57 -0.94
C ILE A 124 6.85 25.38 0.39
N ASN A 125 6.77 26.42 1.23
CA ASN A 125 6.09 26.39 2.52
C ASN A 125 4.61 26.78 2.48
N ALA A 126 4.08 27.24 1.34
CA ALA A 126 2.75 27.83 1.27
C ALA A 126 1.62 26.80 1.43
N ASP A 127 1.82 25.58 0.95
CA ASP A 127 0.79 24.56 0.90
C ASP A 127 0.61 23.83 2.26
N GLU A 128 -0.61 23.38 2.52
CA GLU A 128 -0.90 22.43 3.61
C GLU A 128 -0.90 20.99 3.07
N LEU A 129 -0.81 19.99 3.97
CA LEU A 129 -0.90 18.59 3.56
C LEU A 129 -2.32 18.24 3.08
N ALA A 130 -2.40 17.47 2.00
CA ALA A 130 -3.66 17.04 1.43
C ALA A 130 -4.36 15.97 2.30
N ASN A 131 -5.68 15.90 2.17
CA ASN A 131 -6.54 14.93 2.86
C ASN A 131 -7.12 13.84 1.93
N ASP A 132 -6.65 13.80 0.67
CA ASP A 132 -7.00 12.79 -0.30
C ASP A 132 -5.83 12.51 -1.26
N VAL A 133 -5.94 11.43 -2.04
CA VAL A 133 -4.88 10.98 -2.95
C VAL A 133 -4.64 11.98 -4.07
N ALA A 134 -5.70 12.54 -4.66
CA ALA A 134 -5.58 13.47 -5.79
C ALA A 134 -4.89 14.79 -5.39
N GLY A 135 -5.20 15.30 -4.19
CA GLY A 135 -4.52 16.47 -3.63
C GLY A 135 -3.07 16.17 -3.30
N ALA A 136 -2.76 14.99 -2.75
CA ALA A 136 -1.38 14.60 -2.47
C ALA A 136 -0.53 14.45 -3.75
N GLU A 137 -1.10 13.87 -4.82
CA GLU A 137 -0.49 13.81 -6.14
C GLU A 137 -0.22 15.22 -6.70
N ALA A 138 -1.21 16.11 -6.65
CA ALA A 138 -1.05 17.48 -7.13
C ALA A 138 0.03 18.29 -6.37
N LEU A 139 0.20 18.01 -5.06
CA LEU A 139 1.28 18.60 -4.27
C LEU A 139 2.65 18.09 -4.71
N LEU A 140 2.79 16.79 -4.97
CA LEU A 140 4.04 16.20 -5.46
C LEU A 140 4.41 16.75 -6.85
N ASP A 141 3.44 16.84 -7.76
CA ASP A 141 3.66 17.38 -9.11
C ASP A 141 4.16 18.83 -9.05
N ARG A 142 3.49 19.69 -8.27
CA ARG A 142 3.91 21.08 -8.08
C ARG A 142 5.28 21.19 -7.41
N HIS A 143 5.56 20.33 -6.44
CA HIS A 143 6.87 20.29 -5.77
C HIS A 143 8.00 19.90 -6.74
N GLN A 144 7.69 19.07 -7.73
CA GLN A 144 8.61 18.72 -8.82
C GLN A 144 8.77 19.88 -9.83
N GLU A 145 7.74 20.68 -10.08
CA GLU A 145 7.86 21.92 -10.85
C GLU A 145 8.83 22.91 -10.18
N HIS A 146 8.70 23.10 -8.86
CA HIS A 146 9.64 23.92 -8.08
C HIS A 146 11.08 23.40 -8.17
N LYS A 147 11.28 22.08 -8.22
CA LYS A 147 12.61 21.51 -8.45
C LYS A 147 13.18 21.91 -9.80
N GLY A 148 12.35 21.87 -10.85
CA GLY A 148 12.74 22.34 -12.19
C GLY A 148 13.15 23.82 -12.20
N GLU A 149 12.43 24.68 -11.48
CA GLU A 149 12.81 26.08 -11.32
C GLU A 149 14.14 26.26 -10.58
N ILE A 150 14.36 25.48 -9.51
CA ILE A 150 15.63 25.49 -8.76
C ILE A 150 16.80 25.08 -9.66
N ASP A 151 16.63 24.01 -10.42
CA ASP A 151 17.67 23.49 -11.31
C ASP A 151 17.99 24.48 -12.46
N ALA A 152 16.99 25.21 -12.95
CA ALA A 152 17.18 26.24 -13.96
C ALA A 152 18.02 27.44 -13.48
N HIS A 153 18.07 27.70 -12.16
CA HIS A 153 18.86 28.79 -11.57
C HIS A 153 20.31 28.37 -11.23
N GLU A 154 20.67 27.09 -11.38
CA GLU A 154 22.00 26.58 -11.03
C GLU A 154 23.13 27.31 -11.77
N ASP A 155 22.92 27.62 -13.05
CA ASP A 155 23.89 28.35 -13.86
C ASP A 155 24.12 29.78 -13.35
N SER A 156 23.06 30.44 -12.88
CA SER A 156 23.13 31.78 -12.30
C SER A 156 23.92 31.77 -10.99
N PHE A 157 23.64 30.81 -10.08
CA PHE A 157 24.43 30.64 -8.86
C PHE A 157 25.90 30.40 -9.15
N ARG A 158 26.21 29.53 -10.12
CA ARG A 158 27.58 29.22 -10.52
C ARG A 158 28.29 30.46 -11.07
N SER A 159 27.64 31.19 -11.98
CA SER A 159 28.20 32.41 -12.56
C SER A 159 28.49 33.48 -11.50
N THR A 160 27.59 33.68 -10.53
CA THR A 160 27.79 34.66 -9.44
C THR A 160 28.92 34.22 -8.50
N ASP A 161 29.02 32.94 -8.18
CA ASP A 161 30.12 32.37 -7.37
C ASP A 161 31.48 32.53 -8.08
N GLU A 162 31.55 32.22 -9.38
CA GLU A 162 32.75 32.42 -10.20
C GLU A 162 33.16 33.90 -10.27
N ALA A 163 32.20 34.81 -10.46
CA ALA A 163 32.45 36.25 -10.48
C ALA A 163 32.99 36.75 -9.13
N GLY A 164 32.40 36.33 -8.02
CA GLY A 164 32.88 36.68 -6.68
C GLY A 164 34.28 36.12 -6.40
N LYS A 165 34.55 34.87 -6.78
CA LYS A 165 35.89 34.26 -6.63
C LYS A 165 36.95 34.97 -7.48
N ALA A 166 36.61 35.42 -8.69
CA ALA A 166 37.50 36.20 -9.52
C ALA A 166 37.92 37.51 -8.81
N LEU A 167 36.96 38.25 -8.24
CA LEU A 167 37.23 39.47 -7.46
C LEU A 167 38.18 39.20 -6.27
N LEU A 168 37.99 38.08 -5.57
CA LEU A 168 38.87 37.71 -4.45
C LEU A 168 40.30 37.35 -4.91
N ASN A 169 40.43 36.62 -6.02
CA ASN A 169 41.72 36.20 -6.56
C ASN A 169 42.57 37.39 -7.04
N GLU A 170 41.92 38.44 -7.52
CA GLU A 170 42.58 39.68 -7.97
C GLU A 170 42.91 40.65 -6.82
N GLY A 171 42.50 40.34 -5.58
CA GLY A 171 42.77 41.20 -4.42
C GLY A 171 41.94 42.48 -4.42
N HIS A 172 40.69 42.39 -4.87
CA HIS A 172 39.78 43.53 -5.00
C HIS A 172 39.59 44.32 -3.68
N TYR A 173 39.41 45.64 -3.74
CA TYR A 173 39.33 46.50 -2.55
C TYR A 173 38.16 46.16 -1.60
N ALA A 174 37.10 45.54 -2.13
CA ALA A 174 35.92 45.08 -1.38
C ALA A 174 35.93 43.57 -1.06
N SER A 175 37.11 42.94 -1.00
CA SER A 175 37.23 41.48 -0.81
C SER A 175 36.47 40.93 0.40
N GLU A 176 36.46 41.65 1.54
CA GLU A 176 35.73 41.19 2.73
C GLU A 176 34.20 41.16 2.50
N GLU A 177 33.66 42.19 1.82
CA GLU A 177 32.23 42.23 1.47
C GLU A 177 31.88 41.12 0.46
N VAL A 178 32.71 40.91 -0.56
CA VAL A 178 32.51 39.85 -1.55
C VAL A 178 32.50 38.48 -0.88
N LYS A 179 33.46 38.24 0.03
CA LYS A 179 33.55 36.98 0.78
C LYS A 179 32.30 36.75 1.65
N GLU A 180 31.85 37.77 2.38
CA GLU A 180 30.63 37.67 3.20
C GLU A 180 29.41 37.33 2.33
N LYS A 181 29.23 38.01 1.20
CA LYS A 181 28.11 37.74 0.28
C LYS A 181 28.16 36.34 -0.33
N LEU A 182 29.34 35.85 -0.73
CA LEU A 182 29.52 34.49 -1.20
C LEU A 182 29.13 33.45 -0.13
N GLU A 183 29.55 33.67 1.12
CA GLU A 183 29.18 32.81 2.24
C GLU A 183 27.66 32.80 2.50
N ILE A 184 27.02 33.97 2.44
CA ILE A 184 25.55 34.09 2.57
C ILE A 184 24.86 33.35 1.42
N LEU A 185 25.25 33.60 0.17
CA LEU A 185 24.62 32.98 -1.00
C LEU A 185 24.74 31.45 -0.99
N SER A 186 25.92 30.93 -0.59
CA SER A 186 26.13 29.49 -0.43
C SER A 186 25.19 28.89 0.62
N LYS A 187 25.08 29.53 1.79
CA LYS A 187 24.18 29.07 2.86
C LYS A 187 22.71 29.16 2.46
N GLU A 188 22.32 30.21 1.76
CA GLU A 188 20.94 30.38 1.29
C GLU A 188 20.55 29.29 0.28
N LYS A 189 21.45 28.97 -0.66
CA LYS A 189 21.28 27.86 -1.62
C LYS A 189 21.19 26.51 -0.91
N GLU A 190 22.09 26.21 0.01
CA GLU A 190 22.07 24.97 0.79
C GLU A 190 20.76 24.82 1.57
N SER A 191 20.33 25.89 2.26
CA SER A 191 19.09 25.92 3.01
C SER A 191 17.84 25.76 2.12
N LEU A 192 17.85 26.28 0.90
CA LEU A 192 16.75 26.06 -0.07
C LEU A 192 16.66 24.59 -0.48
N LEU A 193 17.79 23.95 -0.79
CA LEU A 193 17.83 22.55 -1.18
C LEU A 193 17.41 21.63 -0.02
N GLU A 194 17.85 21.92 1.20
CA GLU A 194 17.43 21.19 2.40
C GLU A 194 15.92 21.34 2.64
N LEU A 195 15.37 22.57 2.54
CA LEU A 195 13.93 22.80 2.68
C LEU A 195 13.13 22.01 1.63
N TRP A 196 13.57 22.05 0.37
CA TRP A 196 12.92 21.32 -0.71
C TRP A 196 12.91 19.81 -0.43
N GLU A 197 14.02 19.26 0.05
CA GLU A 197 14.16 17.83 0.36
C GLU A 197 13.30 17.40 1.56
N VAL A 198 13.30 18.19 2.64
CA VAL A 198 12.42 17.96 3.80
C VAL A 198 10.96 17.98 3.36
N ARG A 199 10.59 18.93 2.50
CA ARG A 199 9.21 19.06 2.02
C ARG A 199 8.81 17.93 1.08
N ARG A 200 9.73 17.45 0.21
CA ARG A 200 9.54 16.26 -0.63
C ARG A 200 9.16 15.05 0.22
N GLN A 201 9.94 14.79 1.27
CA GLN A 201 9.68 13.67 2.18
C GLN A 201 8.32 13.78 2.88
N GLN A 202 7.90 15.00 3.26
CA GLN A 202 6.58 15.23 3.85
C GLN A 202 5.44 14.93 2.86
N TYR A 203 5.57 15.36 1.61
CA TYR A 203 4.56 15.08 0.58
C TYR A 203 4.50 13.61 0.19
N GLU A 204 5.63 12.93 0.12
CA GLU A 204 5.68 11.47 -0.12
C GLU A 204 5.00 10.71 1.01
N GLN A 205 5.31 11.05 2.27
CA GLN A 205 4.62 10.47 3.42
C GLN A 205 3.12 10.79 3.40
N CYS A 206 2.74 12.02 3.01
CA CYS A 206 1.33 12.36 2.84
C CYS A 206 0.64 11.48 1.79
N MET A 207 1.26 11.28 0.63
CA MET A 207 0.74 10.41 -0.42
C MET A 207 0.56 8.97 0.08
N ASP A 208 1.59 8.42 0.73
CA ASP A 208 1.54 7.08 1.32
C ASP A 208 0.40 6.93 2.34
N LEU A 209 0.19 7.94 3.19
CA LEU A 209 -0.89 7.95 4.16
C LEU A 209 -2.28 7.97 3.50
N GLN A 210 -2.47 8.79 2.47
CA GLN A 210 -3.76 8.87 1.77
C GLN A 210 -4.07 7.60 0.99
N LEU A 211 -3.05 6.95 0.39
CA LEU A 211 -3.18 5.63 -0.21
C LEU A 211 -3.60 4.59 0.83
N PHE A 212 -2.93 4.58 1.99
CA PHE A 212 -3.26 3.66 3.08
C PHE A 212 -4.72 3.83 3.56
N TYR A 213 -5.18 5.07 3.75
CA TYR A 213 -6.55 5.36 4.17
C TYR A 213 -7.59 4.92 3.14
N ARG A 214 -7.39 5.27 1.86
CA ARG A 214 -8.26 4.84 0.78
C ARG A 214 -8.38 3.32 0.71
N ASP A 215 -7.26 2.63 0.76
CA ASP A 215 -7.23 1.17 0.58
C ASP A 215 -7.79 0.44 1.82
N THR A 216 -7.54 0.98 3.02
CA THR A 216 -8.17 0.48 4.26
C THR A 216 -9.69 0.65 4.20
N GLU A 217 -10.19 1.80 3.75
CA GLU A 217 -11.63 2.04 3.60
C GLU A 217 -12.27 1.08 2.58
N GLN A 218 -11.59 0.78 1.47
CA GLN A 218 -12.09 -0.21 0.50
C GLN A 218 -12.23 -1.60 1.11
N VAL A 219 -11.24 -2.03 1.91
CA VAL A 219 -11.28 -3.33 2.59
C VAL A 219 -12.33 -3.33 3.70
N ASP A 220 -12.47 -2.25 4.47
CA ASP A 220 -13.52 -2.12 5.49
C ASP A 220 -14.93 -2.21 4.92
N ASN A 221 -15.17 -1.54 3.78
CA ASN A 221 -16.44 -1.61 3.07
C ASN A 221 -16.71 -3.02 2.53
N TRP A 222 -15.68 -3.74 2.10
CA TRP A 222 -15.80 -5.13 1.67
C TRP A 222 -16.08 -6.07 2.85
N MET A 223 -15.35 -5.96 3.95
CA MET A 223 -15.54 -6.77 5.16
C MET A 223 -16.95 -6.59 5.73
N SER A 224 -17.46 -5.37 5.76
CA SER A 224 -18.82 -5.08 6.25
C SER A 224 -19.90 -5.87 5.48
N LYS A 225 -19.71 -6.08 4.17
CA LYS A 225 -20.61 -6.92 3.35
C LYS A 225 -20.49 -8.40 3.70
N GLN A 226 -19.27 -8.88 3.99
CA GLN A 226 -19.04 -10.28 4.39
C GLN A 226 -19.60 -10.57 5.78
N GLU A 227 -19.44 -9.64 6.72
CA GLU A 227 -20.04 -9.74 8.05
C GLU A 227 -21.57 -9.82 7.95
N ALA A 228 -22.18 -8.98 7.10
CA ALA A 228 -23.62 -9.03 6.88
C ALA A 228 -24.10 -10.37 6.29
N PHE A 229 -23.30 -11.01 5.44
CA PHE A 229 -23.58 -12.36 4.94
C PHE A 229 -23.59 -13.39 6.08
N LEU A 230 -22.62 -13.30 6.99
CA LEU A 230 -22.47 -14.22 8.12
C LEU A 230 -23.47 -14.00 9.26
N LEU A 231 -24.27 -12.92 9.23
CA LEU A 231 -25.39 -12.75 10.16
C LEU A 231 -26.54 -13.75 9.89
N ASN A 232 -26.55 -14.40 8.73
CA ASN A 232 -27.55 -15.42 8.46
C ASN A 232 -27.18 -16.72 9.19
N GLU A 233 -28.00 -17.10 10.18
CA GLU A 233 -27.85 -18.31 11.00
C GLU A 233 -28.63 -19.52 10.48
N ASP A 234 -29.36 -19.43 9.35
CA ASP A 234 -30.18 -20.52 8.80
C ASP A 234 -29.37 -21.80 8.54
N LEU A 235 -29.73 -22.91 9.19
CA LEU A 235 -29.00 -24.17 9.06
C LEU A 235 -29.63 -25.15 8.06
N GLY A 236 -30.72 -24.78 7.39
CA GLY A 236 -31.47 -25.67 6.52
C GLY A 236 -32.29 -26.73 7.29
N ASP A 237 -33.39 -27.17 6.69
CA ASP A 237 -34.37 -28.09 7.28
C ASP A 237 -34.44 -29.46 6.60
N SER A 238 -33.61 -29.67 5.58
CA SER A 238 -33.58 -30.85 4.73
C SER A 238 -32.19 -31.02 4.11
N LEU A 239 -31.82 -32.25 3.75
CA LEU A 239 -30.48 -32.54 3.21
C LEU A 239 -30.15 -31.66 1.99
N ASP A 240 -31.07 -31.53 1.04
CA ASP A 240 -30.91 -30.71 -0.16
C ASP A 240 -30.71 -29.21 0.18
N SER A 241 -31.42 -28.70 1.19
CA SER A 241 -31.29 -27.31 1.65
C SER A 241 -29.92 -27.07 2.29
N VAL A 242 -29.45 -27.97 3.16
CA VAL A 242 -28.13 -27.85 3.80
C VAL A 242 -27.01 -27.96 2.77
N GLU A 243 -27.09 -28.88 1.81
CA GLU A 243 -26.11 -29.01 0.74
C GLU A 243 -26.00 -27.72 -0.09
N ALA A 244 -27.14 -27.09 -0.40
CA ALA A 244 -27.16 -25.81 -1.10
C ALA A 244 -26.52 -24.69 -0.27
N LEU A 245 -26.77 -24.64 1.05
CA LEU A 245 -26.15 -23.68 1.96
C LEU A 245 -24.64 -23.90 2.10
N LEU A 246 -24.19 -25.15 2.24
CA LEU A 246 -22.77 -25.52 2.27
C LEU A 246 -22.06 -25.07 1.00
N LYS A 247 -22.63 -25.33 -0.17
CA LYS A 247 -22.08 -24.88 -1.45
C LYS A 247 -21.98 -23.36 -1.51
N LYS A 248 -23.02 -22.64 -1.08
CA LYS A 248 -23.02 -21.17 -1.02
C LYS A 248 -21.95 -20.63 -0.06
N HIS A 249 -21.73 -21.30 1.07
CA HIS A 249 -20.69 -20.95 2.04
C HIS A 249 -19.28 -21.24 1.50
N GLU A 250 -19.10 -22.33 0.75
CA GLU A 250 -17.85 -22.63 0.05
C GLU A 250 -17.48 -21.55 -0.97
N ASP A 251 -18.46 -21.08 -1.76
CA ASP A 251 -18.26 -19.97 -2.70
C ASP A 251 -17.91 -18.66 -1.97
N PHE A 252 -18.53 -18.41 -0.82
CA PHE A 252 -18.19 -17.30 0.07
C PHE A 252 -16.73 -17.39 0.56
N GLU A 253 -16.29 -18.54 1.06
CA GLU A 253 -14.91 -18.71 1.53
C GLU A 253 -13.87 -18.59 0.42
N LYS A 254 -14.17 -19.06 -0.80
CA LYS A 254 -13.31 -18.80 -1.97
C LYS A 254 -13.18 -17.29 -2.22
N SER A 255 -14.26 -16.54 -2.11
CA SER A 255 -14.24 -15.08 -2.25
C SER A 255 -13.44 -14.39 -1.15
N LEU A 256 -13.47 -14.94 0.07
CA LEU A 256 -12.73 -14.44 1.22
C LEU A 256 -11.23 -14.68 1.06
N SER A 257 -10.85 -15.89 0.66
CA SER A 257 -9.46 -16.25 0.33
C SER A 257 -8.88 -15.39 -0.80
N ALA A 258 -9.67 -15.11 -1.84
CA ALA A 258 -9.24 -14.28 -2.97
C ALA A 258 -8.93 -12.81 -2.59
N GLN A 259 -9.41 -12.31 -1.46
CA GLN A 259 -9.12 -10.94 -0.99
C GLN A 259 -8.07 -10.91 0.12
N GLU A 260 -7.62 -12.07 0.62
CA GLU A 260 -6.62 -12.18 1.68
C GLU A 260 -5.28 -11.56 1.26
N GLU A 261 -4.91 -11.69 -0.02
CA GLU A 261 -3.71 -11.06 -0.59
C GLU A 261 -3.74 -9.54 -0.45
N LYS A 262 -4.91 -8.90 -0.60
CA LYS A 262 -5.03 -7.44 -0.45
C LYS A 262 -4.88 -6.99 1.00
N ILE A 263 -5.45 -7.74 1.94
CA ILE A 263 -5.31 -7.47 3.37
C ILE A 263 -3.85 -7.64 3.80
N THR A 264 -3.18 -8.68 3.28
CA THR A 264 -1.75 -8.93 3.53
C THR A 264 -0.89 -7.80 2.96
N ALA A 265 -1.15 -7.36 1.72
CA ALA A 265 -0.44 -6.23 1.12
C ALA A 265 -0.62 -4.92 1.91
N LEU A 266 -1.82 -4.68 2.44
CA LEU A 266 -2.11 -3.54 3.32
C LEU A 266 -1.36 -3.62 4.66
N ASP A 267 -1.28 -4.80 5.27
CA ASP A 267 -0.51 -5.03 6.50
C ASP A 267 0.98 -4.78 6.28
N GLU A 268 1.55 -5.30 5.19
CA GLU A 268 2.93 -5.05 4.80
C GLU A 268 3.20 -3.57 4.54
N PHE A 269 2.28 -2.88 3.85
CA PHE A 269 2.38 -1.45 3.58
C PHE A 269 2.37 -0.64 4.88
N ALA A 270 1.39 -0.86 5.75
CA ALA A 270 1.29 -0.21 7.05
C ALA A 270 2.53 -0.46 7.92
N THR A 271 3.03 -1.70 7.93
CA THR A 271 4.23 -2.08 8.66
C THR A 271 5.47 -1.35 8.14
N LYS A 272 5.62 -1.17 6.82
CA LYS A 272 6.70 -0.36 6.24
C LYS A 272 6.61 1.10 6.67
N LEU A 273 5.41 1.70 6.67
CA LEU A 273 5.23 3.09 7.14
C LEU A 273 5.67 3.25 8.59
N ILE A 274 5.30 2.31 9.46
CA ILE A 274 5.68 2.34 10.87
C ILE A 274 7.21 2.18 11.05
N GLN A 275 7.81 1.23 10.33
CA GLN A 275 9.26 0.97 10.39
C GLN A 275 10.08 2.15 9.88
N ASN A 276 9.60 2.86 8.86
CA ASN A 276 10.23 4.05 8.31
C ASN A 276 9.97 5.31 9.16
N ASN A 277 9.40 5.17 10.36
CA ASN A 277 9.11 6.25 11.29
C ASN A 277 8.22 7.35 10.67
N HIS A 278 7.23 6.94 9.89
CA HIS A 278 6.24 7.84 9.28
C HIS A 278 5.60 8.77 10.31
N TYR A 279 5.33 10.03 9.95
CA TYR A 279 4.82 11.03 10.90
C TYR A 279 3.49 10.62 11.57
N ALA A 280 2.66 9.85 10.87
CA ALA A 280 1.38 9.31 11.35
C ALA A 280 1.45 7.83 11.81
N LYS A 281 2.63 7.31 12.15
CA LYS A 281 2.83 5.87 12.46
C LYS A 281 1.89 5.31 13.54
N GLU A 282 1.54 6.09 14.56
CA GLU A 282 0.67 5.64 15.66
C GLU A 282 -0.77 5.42 15.18
N ASP A 283 -1.28 6.33 14.35
CA ASP A 283 -2.61 6.21 13.74
C ASP A 283 -2.65 5.06 12.73
N VAL A 284 -1.58 4.90 11.94
CA VAL A 284 -1.41 3.77 11.01
C VAL A 284 -1.40 2.44 11.78
N ALA A 285 -0.63 2.34 12.86
CA ALA A 285 -0.58 1.14 13.70
C ALA A 285 -1.95 0.79 14.28
N THR A 286 -2.65 1.78 14.84
CA THR A 286 -3.99 1.58 15.41
C THR A 286 -4.98 1.06 14.37
N ARG A 287 -4.99 1.64 13.16
CA ARG A 287 -5.88 1.20 12.06
C ARG A 287 -5.53 -0.18 11.54
N ARG A 288 -4.23 -0.47 11.36
CA ARG A 288 -3.74 -1.79 10.94
C ARG A 288 -4.16 -2.87 11.93
N ASP A 289 -3.94 -2.64 13.22
CA ASP A 289 -4.24 -3.63 14.26
C ASP A 289 -5.77 -3.87 14.35
N ALA A 290 -6.59 -2.83 14.19
CA ALA A 290 -8.05 -2.95 14.11
C ALA A 290 -8.49 -3.76 12.87
N LEU A 291 -7.90 -3.49 11.71
CA LEU A 291 -8.14 -4.22 10.46
C LEU A 291 -7.82 -5.71 10.61
N LEU A 292 -6.65 -6.04 11.17
CA LEU A 292 -6.23 -7.43 11.40
C LEU A 292 -7.10 -8.15 12.43
N SER A 293 -7.49 -7.46 13.50
CA SER A 293 -8.42 -8.01 14.50
C SER A 293 -9.77 -8.34 13.88
N ARG A 294 -10.32 -7.42 13.08
CA ARG A 294 -11.58 -7.61 12.36
C ARG A 294 -11.50 -8.76 11.36
N ARG A 295 -10.39 -8.86 10.61
CA ARG A 295 -10.10 -9.98 9.70
C ARG A 295 -10.12 -11.32 10.42
N ASN A 296 -9.43 -11.42 11.56
CA ASN A 296 -9.39 -12.67 12.35
C ASN A 296 -10.80 -13.05 12.85
N ALA A 297 -11.56 -12.09 13.38
CA ALA A 297 -12.93 -12.33 13.82
C ALA A 297 -13.86 -12.77 12.66
N LEU A 298 -13.66 -12.24 11.46
CA LEU A 298 -14.40 -12.65 10.26
C LEU A 298 -14.09 -14.11 9.88
N HIS A 299 -12.81 -14.49 9.90
CA HIS A 299 -12.37 -15.88 9.64
C HIS A 299 -12.93 -16.85 10.68
N GLU A 300 -12.84 -16.52 11.96
CA GLU A 300 -13.40 -17.35 13.04
C GLU A 300 -14.91 -17.54 12.87
N ARG A 301 -15.65 -16.48 12.52
CA ARG A 301 -17.10 -16.57 12.28
C ARG A 301 -17.43 -17.39 11.04
N ALA A 302 -16.65 -17.29 9.98
CA ALA A 302 -16.81 -18.11 8.78
C ALA A 302 -16.58 -19.60 9.09
N GLN A 303 -15.55 -19.93 9.87
CA GLN A 303 -15.25 -21.30 10.30
C GLN A 303 -16.36 -21.86 11.21
N ALA A 304 -16.83 -21.08 12.19
CA ALA A 304 -17.92 -21.47 13.06
C ALA A 304 -19.21 -21.75 12.27
N ARG A 305 -19.51 -20.90 11.27
CA ARG A 305 -20.65 -21.09 10.38
C ARG A 305 -20.53 -22.36 9.55
N ARG A 306 -19.34 -22.66 9.01
CA ARG A 306 -19.07 -23.91 8.29
C ARG A 306 -19.34 -25.12 9.16
N ALA A 307 -18.77 -25.14 10.37
CA ALA A 307 -18.94 -26.25 11.31
C ALA A 307 -20.42 -26.46 11.65
N ALA A 308 -21.19 -25.39 11.87
CA ALA A 308 -22.62 -25.49 12.15
C ALA A 308 -23.42 -26.06 10.95
N LEU A 309 -23.07 -25.68 9.71
CA LEU A 309 -23.68 -26.24 8.50
C LEU A 309 -23.33 -27.72 8.30
N GLU A 310 -22.09 -28.12 8.59
CA GLU A 310 -21.64 -29.52 8.54
C GLU A 310 -22.35 -30.37 9.60
N ASP A 311 -22.52 -29.85 10.82
CA ASP A 311 -23.31 -30.47 11.88
C ASP A 311 -24.78 -30.66 11.43
N SER A 312 -25.39 -29.61 10.87
CA SER A 312 -26.75 -29.70 10.29
C SER A 312 -26.83 -30.73 9.17
N PHE A 313 -25.83 -30.82 8.29
CA PHE A 313 -25.80 -31.78 7.20
C PHE A 313 -25.84 -33.21 7.72
N HIS A 314 -25.01 -33.52 8.72
CA HIS A 314 -24.99 -34.85 9.35
C HIS A 314 -26.30 -35.16 10.08
N LEU A 315 -26.94 -34.18 10.72
CA LEU A 315 -28.26 -34.35 11.33
C LEU A 315 -29.33 -34.68 10.28
N GLN A 316 -29.39 -33.92 9.19
CA GLN A 316 -30.40 -34.12 8.14
C GLN A 316 -30.18 -35.44 7.41
N GLN A 317 -28.93 -35.86 7.21
CA GLN A 317 -28.59 -37.18 6.68
C GLN A 317 -29.10 -38.29 7.62
N PHE A 318 -28.84 -38.18 8.93
CA PHE A 318 -29.34 -39.12 9.91
C PHE A 318 -30.88 -39.19 9.93
N PHE A 319 -31.58 -38.05 9.86
CA PHE A 319 -33.05 -38.04 9.81
C PHE A 319 -33.60 -38.71 8.56
N ARG A 320 -33.01 -38.43 7.39
CA ARG A 320 -33.38 -39.08 6.14
C ARG A 320 -33.17 -40.60 6.23
N ASP A 321 -32.00 -41.04 6.66
CA ASP A 321 -31.67 -42.46 6.79
C ASP A 321 -32.60 -43.16 7.80
N SER A 322 -32.91 -42.50 8.92
CA SER A 322 -33.90 -42.95 9.89
C SER A 322 -35.28 -43.12 9.24
N ASP A 323 -35.76 -42.13 8.48
CA ASP A 323 -37.10 -42.17 7.88
C ASP A 323 -37.21 -43.21 6.76
N GLU A 324 -36.19 -43.34 5.92
CA GLU A 324 -36.09 -44.42 4.92
C GLU A 324 -36.13 -45.79 5.60
N LEU A 325 -35.40 -45.96 6.72
CA LEU A 325 -35.36 -47.21 7.46
C LEU A 325 -36.68 -47.51 8.18
N LYS A 326 -37.32 -46.52 8.82
CA LYS A 326 -38.66 -46.67 9.41
C LYS A 326 -39.68 -47.07 8.37
N SER A 327 -39.67 -46.43 7.21
CA SER A 327 -40.59 -46.76 6.10
C SER A 327 -40.41 -48.21 5.66
N TRP A 328 -39.16 -48.64 5.48
CA TRP A 328 -38.83 -50.03 5.15
C TRP A 328 -39.26 -51.02 6.25
N ILE A 329 -38.99 -50.74 7.53
CA ILE A 329 -39.43 -51.59 8.65
C ILE A 329 -40.95 -51.71 8.67
N ASN A 330 -41.68 -50.61 8.47
CA ASN A 330 -43.14 -50.61 8.44
C ASN A 330 -43.70 -51.40 7.24
N GLU A 331 -43.06 -51.35 6.08
CA GLU A 331 -43.41 -52.18 4.92
C GLU A 331 -43.20 -53.67 5.22
N LYS A 332 -42.04 -54.02 5.80
CA LYS A 332 -41.72 -55.41 6.18
C LYS A 332 -42.62 -55.92 7.30
N MET A 333 -43.02 -55.05 8.23
CA MET A 333 -43.98 -55.38 9.28
C MET A 333 -45.31 -55.87 8.70
N LYS A 334 -45.83 -55.22 7.64
CA LYS A 334 -47.05 -55.68 6.96
C LYS A 334 -46.90 -57.10 6.42
N THR A 335 -45.72 -57.46 5.92
CA THR A 335 -45.41 -58.82 5.42
C THR A 335 -45.30 -59.83 6.56
N ALA A 336 -44.70 -59.43 7.69
CA ALA A 336 -44.58 -60.26 8.87
C ALA A 336 -45.95 -60.56 9.51
N THR A 337 -46.84 -59.56 9.56
CA THR A 337 -48.19 -59.70 10.14
C THR A 337 -49.25 -60.22 9.16
N ASP A 338 -48.91 -60.37 7.88
CA ASP A 338 -49.84 -60.92 6.89
C ASP A 338 -50.29 -62.33 7.29
N GLU A 339 -51.60 -62.53 7.44
CA GLU A 339 -52.25 -63.76 7.87
C GLU A 339 -52.48 -64.78 6.74
N SER A 340 -52.06 -64.50 5.51
CA SER A 340 -52.18 -65.41 4.36
C SER A 340 -51.56 -66.80 4.59
N TYR A 341 -50.68 -66.94 5.58
CA TYR A 341 -50.10 -68.21 6.00
C TYR A 341 -51.13 -69.19 6.59
N LYS A 342 -52.27 -68.72 7.11
CA LYS A 342 -53.29 -69.56 7.77
C LYS A 342 -54.03 -70.51 6.81
N ASP A 343 -53.98 -70.26 5.50
CA ASP A 343 -54.49 -71.20 4.49
C ASP A 343 -53.59 -72.47 4.43
N PRO A 344 -54.12 -73.69 4.60
CA PRO A 344 -53.33 -74.93 4.52
C PRO A 344 -52.68 -75.21 3.15
N SER A 345 -53.05 -74.47 2.09
CA SER A 345 -52.47 -74.65 0.77
C SER A 345 -50.99 -74.23 0.70
N ASN A 346 -50.16 -75.04 0.02
CA ASN A 346 -48.76 -74.75 -0.29
C ASN A 346 -47.87 -74.35 0.92
N LEU A 347 -48.00 -75.08 2.04
CA LEU A 347 -47.24 -74.86 3.28
C LEU A 347 -45.71 -74.85 3.09
N GLN A 348 -45.18 -75.78 2.29
CA GLN A 348 -43.74 -75.85 2.02
C GLN A 348 -43.22 -74.57 1.34
N GLY A 349 -43.96 -74.05 0.35
CA GLY A 349 -43.61 -72.79 -0.32
C GLY A 349 -43.69 -71.58 0.63
N LYS A 350 -44.62 -71.60 1.60
CA LYS A 350 -44.74 -70.56 2.63
C LYS A 350 -43.55 -70.56 3.60
N VAL A 351 -43.06 -71.74 3.99
CA VAL A 351 -41.87 -71.86 4.85
C VAL A 351 -40.61 -71.39 4.15
N GLN A 352 -40.42 -71.75 2.87
CA GLN A 352 -39.28 -71.24 2.09
C GLN A 352 -39.33 -69.72 1.94
N LYS A 353 -40.51 -69.14 1.67
CA LYS A 353 -40.68 -67.68 1.62
C LYS A 353 -40.37 -67.02 2.97
N HIS A 354 -40.75 -67.64 4.08
CA HIS A 354 -40.43 -67.14 5.41
C HIS A 354 -38.93 -67.19 5.71
N GLN A 355 -38.25 -68.29 5.40
CA GLN A 355 -36.78 -68.39 5.54
C GLN A 355 -36.04 -67.36 4.67
N ALA A 356 -36.53 -67.10 3.45
CA ALA A 356 -35.98 -66.05 2.60
C ALA A 356 -36.18 -64.65 3.21
N PHE A 357 -37.34 -64.40 3.83
CA PHE A 357 -37.62 -63.15 4.54
C PHE A 357 -36.72 -62.99 5.78
N GLU A 358 -36.51 -64.03 6.58
CA GLU A 358 -35.58 -64.00 7.72
C GLU A 358 -34.14 -63.71 7.27
N ALA A 359 -33.69 -64.31 6.16
CA ALA A 359 -32.39 -64.02 5.57
C ALA A 359 -32.28 -62.55 5.10
N GLU A 360 -33.35 -62.00 4.51
CA GLU A 360 -33.43 -60.57 4.14
C GLU A 360 -33.30 -59.67 5.38
N LEU A 361 -34.01 -59.97 6.47
CA LEU A 361 -33.90 -59.22 7.72
C LEU A 361 -32.48 -59.28 8.30
N SER A 362 -31.88 -60.47 8.32
CA SER A 362 -30.51 -60.65 8.80
C SER A 362 -29.50 -59.84 7.97
N ALA A 363 -29.70 -59.72 6.65
CA ALA A 363 -28.83 -58.92 5.80
C ALA A 363 -28.97 -57.40 6.07
N ASN A 364 -30.16 -56.95 6.47
CA ASN A 364 -30.45 -55.55 6.75
C ASN A 364 -30.10 -55.11 8.18
N GLN A 365 -29.68 -56.02 9.07
CA GLN A 365 -29.20 -55.65 10.42
C GLN A 365 -28.10 -54.59 10.37
N SER A 366 -27.20 -54.69 9.39
CA SER A 366 -26.13 -53.72 9.15
C SER A 366 -26.62 -52.27 8.95
N ARG A 367 -27.83 -52.07 8.42
CA ARG A 367 -28.43 -50.74 8.27
C ARG A 367 -28.88 -50.15 9.60
N ILE A 368 -29.40 -50.98 10.51
CA ILE A 368 -29.73 -50.57 11.88
C ILE A 368 -28.45 -50.16 12.59
N ASP A 369 -27.42 -51.01 12.52
CA ASP A 369 -26.13 -50.77 13.18
C ASP A 369 -25.46 -49.49 12.65
N ALA A 370 -25.54 -49.24 11.34
CA ALA A 370 -25.05 -48.02 10.71
C ALA A 370 -25.79 -46.77 11.19
N LEU A 371 -27.13 -46.81 11.28
CA LEU A 371 -27.91 -45.69 11.80
C LEU A 371 -27.60 -45.45 13.28
N GLN A 372 -27.48 -46.51 14.09
CA GLN A 372 -27.13 -46.39 15.51
C GLN A 372 -25.73 -45.79 15.69
N LYS A 373 -24.77 -46.21 14.87
CA LYS A 373 -23.42 -45.66 14.88
C LYS A 373 -23.43 -44.18 14.49
N SER A 374 -24.12 -43.81 13.42
CA SER A 374 -24.24 -42.41 12.99
C SER A 374 -24.89 -41.53 14.05
N GLY A 375 -25.96 -42.00 14.69
CA GLY A 375 -26.59 -41.29 15.80
C GLY A 375 -25.68 -41.17 17.02
N GLN A 376 -24.96 -42.24 17.38
CA GLN A 376 -23.99 -42.20 18.49
C GLN A 376 -22.85 -41.21 18.22
N GLU A 377 -22.35 -41.12 16.98
CA GLU A 377 -21.33 -40.14 16.61
C GLU A 377 -21.82 -38.69 16.81
N LEU A 378 -23.10 -38.41 16.54
CA LEU A 378 -23.72 -37.10 16.82
C LEU A 378 -23.82 -36.84 18.34
N LEU A 379 -24.19 -37.85 19.13
CA LEU A 379 -24.30 -37.73 20.59
C LEU A 379 -22.92 -37.53 21.25
N ASP A 380 -21.90 -38.26 20.79
CA ASP A 380 -20.53 -38.16 21.31
C ASP A 380 -19.94 -36.76 21.07
N ARG A 381 -20.35 -36.10 19.98
CA ARG A 381 -20.00 -34.72 19.66
C ARG A 381 -20.83 -33.68 20.41
N LYS A 382 -21.79 -34.09 21.25
CA LYS A 382 -22.75 -33.21 21.93
C LYS A 382 -23.52 -32.31 20.96
N HIS A 383 -23.97 -32.90 19.86
CA HIS A 383 -24.72 -32.20 18.83
C HIS A 383 -25.94 -31.47 19.41
N TYR A 384 -26.30 -30.30 18.85
CA TYR A 384 -27.38 -29.45 19.39
C TYR A 384 -28.75 -30.15 19.42
N ALA A 385 -28.97 -31.13 18.54
CA ALA A 385 -30.20 -31.94 18.45
C ALA A 385 -30.07 -33.34 19.08
N SER A 386 -29.28 -33.46 20.16
CA SER A 386 -29.01 -34.76 20.81
C SER A 386 -30.29 -35.47 21.29
N ASP A 387 -31.28 -34.73 21.78
CA ASP A 387 -32.53 -35.30 22.30
C ASP A 387 -33.38 -35.91 21.17
N GLU A 388 -33.46 -35.21 20.03
CA GLU A 388 -34.15 -35.67 18.84
C GLU A 388 -33.46 -36.89 18.21
N VAL A 389 -32.13 -36.87 18.13
CA VAL A 389 -31.32 -38.02 17.66
C VAL A 389 -31.58 -39.24 18.53
N THR A 390 -31.51 -39.08 19.86
CA THR A 390 -31.78 -40.17 20.82
C THR A 390 -33.18 -40.76 20.62
N THR A 391 -34.20 -39.91 20.56
CA THR A 391 -35.59 -40.32 20.36
C THR A 391 -35.75 -41.13 19.08
N ARG A 392 -35.16 -40.67 17.97
CA ARG A 392 -35.21 -41.36 16.67
C ARG A 392 -34.49 -42.71 16.70
N MET A 393 -33.33 -42.79 17.35
CA MET A 393 -32.58 -44.04 17.52
C MET A 393 -33.39 -45.09 18.29
N GLU A 394 -34.05 -44.69 19.37
CA GLU A 394 -34.90 -45.56 20.19
C GLU A 394 -36.14 -46.02 19.42
N GLU A 395 -36.79 -45.13 18.67
CA GLU A 395 -37.95 -45.46 17.85
C GLU A 395 -37.62 -46.50 16.78
N VAL A 396 -36.54 -46.32 16.02
CA VAL A 396 -36.10 -47.27 14.99
C VAL A 396 -35.74 -48.62 15.61
N SER A 397 -34.97 -48.61 16.70
CA SER A 397 -34.60 -49.84 17.43
C SER A 397 -35.82 -50.58 17.95
N GLY A 398 -36.80 -49.85 18.49
CA GLY A 398 -38.06 -50.40 18.96
C GLY A 398 -38.90 -51.01 17.83
N GLN A 399 -39.01 -50.34 16.69
CA GLN A 399 -39.73 -50.87 15.51
C GLN A 399 -39.04 -52.11 14.94
N TRP A 400 -37.70 -52.10 14.85
CA TRP A 400 -36.90 -53.24 14.41
C TRP A 400 -37.10 -54.47 15.30
N LYS A 401 -37.03 -54.29 16.62
CA LYS A 401 -37.25 -55.36 17.58
C LYS A 401 -38.65 -55.98 17.43
N LYS A 402 -39.69 -55.13 17.29
CA LYS A 402 -41.06 -55.61 17.05
C LYS A 402 -41.18 -56.41 15.76
N LEU A 403 -40.46 -56.02 14.69
CA LEU A 403 -40.47 -56.74 13.42
C LEU A 403 -39.84 -58.12 13.56
N LEU A 404 -38.71 -58.23 14.27
CA LEU A 404 -38.08 -59.51 14.57
C LEU A 404 -38.99 -60.43 15.38
N GLU A 405 -39.63 -59.91 16.44
CA GLU A 405 -40.60 -60.65 17.26
C GLU A 405 -41.80 -61.16 16.44
N ALA A 406 -42.38 -60.31 15.59
CA ALA A 406 -43.50 -60.70 14.72
C ALA A 406 -43.09 -61.79 13.70
N THR A 407 -41.87 -61.70 13.18
CA THR A 407 -41.32 -62.69 12.25
C THR A 407 -41.12 -64.03 12.94
N GLU A 408 -40.51 -64.03 14.13
CA GLU A 408 -40.29 -65.24 14.92
C GLU A 408 -41.61 -65.93 15.31
N LEU A 409 -42.63 -65.17 15.70
CA LEU A 409 -43.97 -65.69 16.01
C LEU A 409 -44.63 -66.37 14.81
N LYS A 410 -44.46 -65.81 13.60
CA LYS A 410 -44.98 -66.41 12.37
C LYS A 410 -44.26 -67.73 12.03
N GLY A 411 -42.95 -67.78 12.21
CA GLY A 411 -42.13 -68.99 11.99
C GLY A 411 -42.40 -70.09 13.01
N ASN A 412 -42.08 -69.82 14.28
CA ASN A 412 -42.13 -70.79 15.39
C ASN A 412 -43.56 -71.13 15.82
N GLY A 413 -44.47 -70.15 15.79
CA GLY A 413 -45.82 -70.28 16.32
C GLY A 413 -46.86 -70.69 15.28
N SER A 414 -46.76 -70.24 14.03
CA SER A 414 -47.85 -70.46 13.07
C SER A 414 -47.51 -71.46 11.97
N LEU A 415 -46.39 -71.27 11.27
CA LEU A 415 -46.00 -72.15 10.16
C LEU A 415 -45.54 -73.52 10.65
N TYR A 416 -44.80 -73.57 11.76
CA TYR A 416 -44.36 -74.83 12.35
C TYR A 416 -45.52 -75.66 12.88
N LEU A 417 -46.53 -75.01 13.50
CA LEU A 417 -47.78 -75.63 13.94
C LEU A 417 -48.59 -76.21 12.78
N LEU A 418 -48.68 -75.49 11.67
CA LEU A 418 -49.41 -75.93 10.48
C LEU A 418 -48.67 -77.03 9.68
N MET A 419 -47.34 -77.07 9.73
CA MET A 419 -46.55 -78.18 9.16
C MET A 419 -46.49 -79.41 10.07
N TYR A 420 -46.68 -79.26 11.38
CA TYR A 420 -46.51 -80.34 12.36
C TYR A 420 -47.28 -81.63 12.01
N PRO A 421 -48.55 -81.58 11.54
CA PRO A 421 -49.30 -82.79 11.14
C PRO A 421 -48.74 -83.46 9.89
N PHE A 422 -48.06 -82.71 9.02
CA PHE A 422 -47.40 -83.24 7.81
C PHE A 422 -46.01 -83.81 8.11
N ILE A 423 -45.28 -83.24 9.08
CA ILE A 423 -43.95 -83.70 9.50
C ILE A 423 -44.06 -84.91 10.44
N TYR A 424 -45.04 -84.92 11.35
CA TYR A 424 -45.28 -85.95 12.36
C TYR A 424 -46.71 -86.49 12.28
N PRO A 425 -47.07 -87.24 11.22
CA PRO A 425 -48.44 -87.73 11.00
C PRO A 425 -48.94 -88.71 12.07
N SER A 426 -48.05 -89.21 12.93
CA SER A 426 -48.36 -90.19 13.99
C SER A 426 -48.75 -89.55 15.34
N ILE A 427 -48.68 -88.22 15.47
CA ILE A 427 -49.01 -87.50 16.71
C ILE A 427 -50.40 -86.86 16.56
N PRO A 428 -51.36 -87.12 17.48
CA PRO A 428 -52.70 -86.51 17.43
C PRO A 428 -52.62 -84.99 17.51
N ASN A 429 -53.42 -84.27 16.70
CA ASN A 429 -53.46 -82.79 16.67
C ASN A 429 -53.62 -82.16 18.06
N ASP A 430 -54.35 -82.82 18.96
CA ASP A 430 -54.65 -82.33 20.31
C ASP A 430 -53.43 -82.34 21.25
N ALA A 431 -52.33 -83.02 20.87
CA ALA A 431 -51.09 -83.09 21.65
C ALA A 431 -50.04 -82.04 21.22
N VAL A 432 -50.30 -81.28 20.16
CA VAL A 432 -49.30 -80.42 19.48
C VAL A 432 -48.95 -79.17 20.30
N GLU A 433 -49.94 -78.49 20.90
CA GLU A 433 -49.73 -77.31 21.76
C GLU A 433 -48.86 -77.62 23.00
N SER A 434 -49.02 -78.82 23.57
CA SER A 434 -48.26 -79.30 24.73
C SER A 434 -46.80 -79.58 24.39
N HIS A 435 -46.54 -80.15 23.20
CA HIS A 435 -45.18 -80.42 22.72
C HIS A 435 -44.41 -79.13 22.38
N LEU A 436 -45.09 -78.13 21.79
CA LEU A 436 -44.47 -76.86 21.41
C LEU A 436 -44.17 -75.95 22.59
N ASN A 437 -45.03 -75.91 23.61
CA ASN A 437 -44.73 -75.21 24.86
C ASN A 437 -43.50 -75.78 25.57
N LYS A 438 -43.21 -77.07 25.38
CA LYS A 438 -41.97 -77.71 25.85
C LYS A 438 -40.76 -77.34 24.99
N ALA A 439 -40.90 -77.30 23.67
CA ALA A 439 -39.82 -76.96 22.73
C ALA A 439 -39.43 -75.47 22.78
N SER A 440 -40.41 -74.54 22.85
CA SER A 440 -40.17 -73.11 23.01
C SER A 440 -39.52 -72.78 24.36
N LYS A 441 -39.88 -73.50 25.44
CA LYS A 441 -39.16 -73.38 26.73
C LYS A 441 -37.71 -73.86 26.64
N LEU A 442 -37.40 -74.84 25.78
CA LEU A 442 -36.04 -75.34 25.59
C LEU A 442 -35.18 -74.41 24.71
N SER A 443 -35.74 -73.71 23.71
CA SER A 443 -35.01 -72.70 22.92
C SER A 443 -34.74 -71.42 23.72
N LEU A 444 -35.70 -70.95 24.53
CA LEU A 444 -35.53 -69.82 25.46
C LEU A 444 -34.45 -70.09 26.54
N LEU A 445 -34.27 -71.35 26.94
CA LEU A 445 -33.23 -71.78 27.90
C LEU A 445 -31.84 -71.95 27.24
N SER A 446 -31.76 -72.21 25.93
CA SER A 446 -30.48 -72.32 25.22
C SER A 446 -29.94 -70.96 24.74
N GLY A 447 -30.83 -70.00 24.40
CA GLY A 447 -30.47 -68.63 24.03
C GLY A 447 -29.79 -67.84 25.16
N LYS A 448 -30.28 -67.97 26.40
CA LYS A 448 -29.68 -67.30 27.58
C LYS A 448 -28.27 -67.78 27.97
N LYS A 449 -27.76 -68.85 27.35
CA LYS A 449 -26.38 -69.31 27.57
C LYS A 449 -25.35 -68.67 26.64
N LYS A 450 -25.76 -67.93 25.59
CA LYS A 450 -24.81 -67.25 24.68
C LYS A 450 -24.43 -65.83 25.12
N ASP A 451 -25.19 -65.18 25.99
CA ASP A 451 -24.90 -63.82 26.48
C ASP A 451 -24.05 -63.77 27.77
N ARG A 452 -23.40 -64.87 28.13
CA ARG A 452 -22.37 -64.92 29.17
C ARG A 452 -21.17 -65.72 28.67
N LEU A 453 -20.41 -65.13 27.75
CA LEU A 453 -18.99 -65.36 27.53
C LEU A 453 -18.39 -64.20 26.77
#